data_AF-A0AAU2UXH0-F1
#
_entry.id   AF-A0AAU2UXH0-F1
#
_cell.length_a   1.000
_cell.length_b   1.000
_cell.length_c   1.000
_cell.angle_alpha   90.00
_cell.angle_beta   90.00
_cell.angle_gamma   90.00
#
_symmetry.space_group_name_H-M   'P 1'
#
loop_
_entity.id
_entity.type
_entity.pdbx_description
1 polymer ?
#
loop_
_entity_poly.entity_id
_entity_poly.type
_entity_poly.pdbx_seq_one_letter_code
_entity_poly.pdbx_strand_id
1 'polypeptide(L)' 'MYRVTLRFAPGGPAVTGDWSDLTTAERKWRADIGTHGSHPTAAITLAEQLPDGDWRPLAQWTRHGG' A
#
# COMPACT_ATOMS: atom_id res chain seq x y z
N MET A 1 8.07 11.46 1.14
CA MET A 1 7.99 10.39 0.12
C MET A 1 6.83 9.48 0.52
N TYR A 2 6.17 8.84 -0.43
CA TYR A 2 4.99 8.00 -0.21
C TYR A 2 5.24 6.63 -0.83
N ARG A 3 4.89 5.57 -0.11
CA ARG A 3 5.10 4.18 -0.53
C ARG A 3 3.79 3.43 -0.54
N VAL A 4 3.53 2.73 -1.64
CA VAL A 4 2.48 1.70 -1.70
C VAL A 4 3.15 0.35 -1.63
N THR A 5 2.67 -0.50 -0.74
CA THR A 5 3.15 -1.87 -0.54
C THR A 5 1.99 -2.83 -0.76
N LEU A 6 2.13 -3.71 -1.75
CA LEU A 6 1.20 -4.81 -2.03
C LEU A 6 1.85 -6.13 -1.58
N ARG A 7 1.13 -6.90 -0.77
CA ARG A 7 1.54 -8.25 -0.33
C ARG A 7 0.41 -9.23 -0.56
N PHE A 8 0.73 -10.39 -1.12
CA PHE A 8 -0.23 -11.48 -1.34
C PHE A 8 -0.23 -12.53 -0.23
N ALA A 9 0.75 -12.50 0.67
CA ALA A 9 0.82 -13.38 1.84
C ALA A 9 1.43 -12.63 3.03
N PRO A 10 0.98 -12.88 4.27
CA PRO A 10 1.64 -12.36 5.46
C PRO A 10 3.12 -12.77 5.50
N GLY A 11 4.02 -11.80 5.64
CA GLY A 11 5.47 -12.04 5.62
C GLY A 11 6.05 -12.49 4.27
N GLY A 12 5.23 -12.58 3.21
CA GLY A 12 5.66 -12.95 1.87
C GLY A 12 6.29 -11.79 1.10
N PRO A 13 6.67 -12.04 -0.17
CA PRO A 13 7.19 -11.02 -1.07
C PRO A 13 6.24 -9.83 -1.16
N ALA A 14 6.83 -8.64 -1.24
CA ALA A 14 6.11 -7.39 -1.37
C ALA A 14 6.49 -6.71 -2.69
N VAL A 15 5.48 -6.20 -3.39
CA VAL A 15 5.67 -5.23 -4.47
C VAL A 15 5.58 -3.85 -3.85
N THR A 16 6.61 -3.03 -4.04
CA THR A 16 6.67 -1.66 -3.53
C THR A 16 6.84 -0.67 -4.66
N GLY A 17 6.11 0.44 -4.59
CA GLY A 17 6.37 1.63 -5.39
C GLY A 17 6.54 2.84 -4.47
N ASP A 18 7.39 3.78 -4.90
CA ASP A 18 7.67 5.02 -4.18
C ASP A 18 7.32 6.23 -5.07
N TRP A 19 6.70 7.25 -4.48
CA TRP A 19 6.30 8.48 -5.14
C TRP A 19 6.62 9.69 -4.27
N SER A 20 6.95 10.82 -4.91
CA SER A 20 7.13 12.09 -4.23
C SER A 20 5.81 12.79 -3.89
N ASP A 21 4.73 12.43 -4.58
CA ASP A 21 3.42 13.08 -4.51
C ASP A 21 2.35 12.14 -3.93
N LEU A 22 1.60 12.62 -2.92
CA LEU A 22 0.57 11.84 -2.23
C LEU A 22 -0.59 11.49 -3.14
N THR A 23 -1.06 12.43 -3.95
CA THR A 23 -2.22 12.23 -4.84
C THR A 23 -1.96 11.12 -5.85
N THR A 24 -0.73 11.03 -6.36
CA THR A 24 -0.28 9.98 -7.27
C THR A 24 -0.19 8.63 -6.55
N ALA A 25 0.41 8.61 -5.35
CA ALA A 25 0.51 7.40 -4.53
C ALA A 25 -0.87 6.84 -4.16
N GLU A 26 -1.81 7.69 -3.76
CA GLU A 26 -3.19 7.31 -3.47
C GLU A 26 -3.92 6.77 -4.71
N ARG A 27 -3.72 7.38 -5.88
CA ARG A 27 -4.30 6.88 -7.13
C ARG A 27 -3.81 5.47 -7.44
N LYS A 28 -2.51 5.20 -7.22
CA LYS A 28 -1.93 3.87 -7.39
C LYS A 28 -2.44 2.89 -6.36
N TRP A 29 -2.51 3.28 -5.10
CA TRP A 29 -3.10 2.49 -4.03
C TRP A 29 -4.54 2.04 -4.35
N ARG A 30 -5.41 2.96 -4.81
CA ARG A 30 -6.77 2.64 -5.24
C ARG A 30 -6.80 1.70 -6.47
N ALA A 31 -5.90 1.90 -7.43
CA ALA A 31 -5.81 1.05 -8.61
C ALA A 31 -5.38 -0.39 -8.26
N ASP A 32 -4.46 -0.54 -7.32
CA ASP A 32 -4.01 -1.85 -6.83
C ASP A 32 -5.16 -2.56 -6.07
N ILE A 33 -5.97 -1.83 -5.30
CA ILE A 33 -7.19 -2.39 -4.67
C ILE A 33 -8.16 -2.90 -5.74
N GLY A 34 -8.42 -2.11 -6.78
CA GLY A 34 -9.32 -2.54 -7.87
C GLY A 34 -8.82 -3.79 -8.60
N THR A 35 -7.50 -3.94 -8.74
CA THR A 35 -6.87 -5.04 -9.49
C THR A 35 -6.69 -6.30 -8.65
N HIS A 36 -6.27 -6.14 -7.38
CA HIS A 36 -5.83 -7.23 -6.52
C HIS A 36 -6.73 -7.46 -5.31
N GLY A 37 -7.72 -6.61 -5.07
CA GLY A 37 -8.60 -6.68 -3.91
C GLY A 37 -9.53 -7.90 -3.86
N SER A 38 -9.64 -8.66 -4.95
CA SER A 38 -10.34 -9.96 -4.92
C SER A 38 -9.48 -11.08 -4.34
N HIS A 39 -8.16 -10.91 -4.24
CA HIS A 39 -7.25 -11.94 -3.74
C HIS A 39 -7.46 -12.15 -2.23
N PRO A 40 -7.61 -13.42 -1.76
CA PRO A 40 -8.08 -13.72 -0.40
C PRO A 40 -7.20 -13.14 0.71
N THR A 41 -5.91 -13.02 0.43
CA THR A 41 -4.85 -12.63 1.38
C THR A 41 -4.12 -11.35 0.97
N ALA A 42 -4.66 -10.58 0.01
CA ALA A 42 -4.04 -9.32 -0.38
C ALA A 42 -4.13 -8.28 0.75
N ALA A 43 -2.99 -7.65 1.00
CA ALA A 43 -2.86 -6.47 1.86
C ALA A 43 -2.17 -5.36 1.06
N ILE A 44 -2.77 -4.18 1.07
CA ILE A 44 -2.29 -3.01 0.31
C ILE A 44 -2.19 -1.83 1.25
N THR A 45 -0.97 -1.40 1.54
CA THR A 45 -0.69 -0.32 2.50
C THR A 45 -0.13 0.88 1.76
N LEU A 46 -0.71 2.05 1.99
CA LEU A 46 -0.13 3.35 1.67
C LEU A 46 0.52 3.91 2.94
N ALA A 47 1.79 4.29 2.84
CA ALA A 47 2.53 4.92 3.92
C ALA A 47 3.25 6.18 3.43
N GLU A 48 3.50 7.10 4.35
CA GLU A 48 4.39 8.23 4.12
C GLU A 48 5.67 8.07 4.92
N GLN A 49 6.77 8.60 4.39
CA GLN A 49 8.03 8.67 5.09
C GLN A 49 8.06 9.91 5.97
N LEU A 50 8.31 9.70 7.26
CA LEU A 50 8.50 10.73 8.28
C LEU A 50 9.92 11.32 8.22
N PRO A 51 10.17 12.49 8.87
CA PRO A 51 11.48 13.14 8.85
C PRO A 51 12.62 12.31 9.48
N ASP A 52 12.29 11.39 10.38
CA ASP A 52 13.23 10.43 11.00
C ASP A 52 13.56 9.23 10.09
N GLY A 53 12.92 9.14 8.92
CA GLY A 53 13.10 8.06 7.95
C GLY A 53 12.12 6.90 8.12
N ASP A 54 11.33 6.88 9.18
CA ASP A 54 10.32 5.83 9.44
C ASP A 54 9.12 5.97 8.50
N TRP A 55 8.39 4.87 8.32
CA TRP A 55 7.19 4.83 7.49
C TRP A 55 5.94 4.82 8.35
N ARG A 56 5.12 5.87 8.23
CA ARG A 56 3.81 5.97 8.88
C ARG A 56 2.72 5.50 7.92
N PRO A 57 1.94 4.46 8.24
CA PRO A 57 0.81 4.06 7.42
C PRO A 57 -0.26 5.16 7.41
N LEU A 58 -0.69 5.55 6.21
CA LEU A 58 -1.78 6.48 5.96
C LEU A 58 -3.09 5.75 5.69
N ALA A 59 -3.02 4.65 4.95
CA ALA A 59 -4.18 3.82 4.66
C ALA A 59 -3.76 2.36 4.51
N GLN A 60 -4.65 1.46 4.87
CA GLN A 60 -4.47 0.04 4.69
C GLN A 60 -5.77 -0.56 4.19
N TRP A 61 -5.66 -1.39 3.16
CA TRP A 61 -6.76 -2.20 2.67
C TRP A 61 -6.42 -3.68 2.85
N THR A 62 -7.39 -4.45 3.34
CA THR A 62 -7.36 -5.91 3.40
C THR A 62 -8.74 -6.43 3.05
N ARG A 63 -8.82 -7.66 2.51
CA ARG A 63 -10.11 -8.24 2.12
C ARG A 63 -11.14 -8.33 3.25
N HIS A 64 -10.68 -8.51 4.49
CA HIS A 64 -11.54 -8.65 5.67
C HIS A 64 -11.91 -7.33 6.35
N GLY A 65 -11.33 -6.20 5.91
CA GLY A 65 -11.55 -4.88 6.50
C GLY A 65 -11.97 -3.82 5.47
N GLY A 66 -12.57 -4.27 4.37
CA GLY A 66 -13.12 -3.41 3.31
C GLY A 66 -14.40 -2.71 3.73
#